data_AF-A0A7J8BVI1-F1
#
_entry.id   AF-A0A7J8BVI1-F1
#
_cell.length_a   1.000
_cell.length_b   1.000
_cell.length_c   1.000
_cell.angle_alpha   90.00
_cell.angle_beta   90.00
_cell.angle_gamma   90.00
#
_symmetry.space_group_name_H-M   'P 1'
#
loop_
_entity.id
_entity.type
_entity.pdbx_description
1 polymer ?
#
loop_
_entity_poly.entity_id
_entity_poly.type
_entity_poly.pdbx_seq_one_letter_code
_entity_poly.pdbx_strand_id
1 'polypeptide(L)'
;MDGPSREEDGTFTSVPLADDVAKDQYPRPKILLPKMMNADMDAVDAENQVELEEKTRLINQVLELQHTLEDLSARVDAVKEENLKLKSENQVLGQYIENLMSASSVFQTTDTKSKRK
;
A
#
# COMPACT_ATOMS: atom_id res chain seq x y z
N MET A 1 18.91 12.89 -27.27
CA MET A 1 17.46 12.76 -27.51
C MET A 1 16.87 12.11 -26.26
N ASP A 2 16.93 12.71 -25.07
CA ASP A 2 16.42 14.03 -24.63
C ASP A 2 14.89 14.19 -24.75
N GLY A 3 14.21 13.68 -23.71
CA GLY A 3 13.11 14.32 -22.95
C GLY A 3 11.72 14.51 -23.60
N PRO A 4 10.70 14.94 -22.82
CA PRO A 4 10.68 15.18 -21.37
C PRO A 4 9.48 14.58 -20.60
N SER A 5 9.62 14.64 -19.28
CA SER A 5 8.63 14.50 -18.20
C SER A 5 7.37 15.37 -18.34
N ARG A 6 6.25 14.95 -17.75
CA ARG A 6 5.27 15.81 -17.02
C ARG A 6 4.20 14.91 -16.39
N GLU A 7 4.24 14.74 -15.07
CA GLU A 7 3.68 15.62 -14.03
C GLU A 7 2.16 15.48 -13.96
N GLU A 8 1.74 14.99 -12.79
CA GLU A 8 0.39 15.06 -12.28
C GLU A 8 -0.19 16.47 -12.46
N ASP A 9 -1.43 16.57 -12.92
CA ASP A 9 -2.22 17.76 -12.58
C ASP A 9 -3.67 17.33 -12.35
N GLY A 10 -4.02 17.29 -11.06
CA GLY A 10 -5.36 17.05 -10.59
C GLY A 10 -6.26 18.18 -11.09
N THR A 11 -7.01 17.90 -12.15
CA THR A 11 -8.03 18.82 -12.63
C THR A 11 -9.24 18.72 -11.71
N PHE A 12 -9.16 19.36 -10.55
CA PHE A 12 -10.29 19.71 -9.73
C PHE A 12 -11.19 20.64 -10.56
N THR A 13 -12.28 20.09 -11.10
CA THR A 13 -13.33 20.88 -11.76
C THR A 13 -13.97 21.81 -10.73
N SER A 14 -13.46 23.04 -10.66
CA SER A 14 -14.08 24.15 -9.96
C SER A 14 -15.25 24.64 -10.82
N VAL A 15 -16.47 24.29 -10.42
CA VAL A 15 -17.70 24.80 -11.04
C VAL A 15 -17.87 26.27 -10.61
N PRO A 16 -18.03 27.24 -11.54
CA PRO A 16 -18.21 28.63 -11.18
C PRO A 16 -19.56 28.83 -10.48
N LEU A 17 -19.52 29.41 -9.28
CA LEU A 17 -20.69 29.90 -8.58
C LEU A 17 -21.15 31.20 -9.26
N ALA A 18 -22.10 31.09 -10.18
CA ALA A 18 -22.77 32.26 -10.75
C ALA A 18 -23.75 32.81 -9.72
N ASP A 19 -23.32 33.86 -9.01
CA ASP A 19 -24.21 34.82 -8.38
C ASP A 19 -25.00 35.54 -9.49
N ASP A 20 -26.30 35.24 -9.59
CA ASP A 20 -27.23 36.11 -10.31
C ASP A 20 -28.41 36.44 -9.39
N VAL A 21 -28.24 37.53 -8.64
CA VAL A 21 -29.28 38.20 -7.88
C VAL A 21 -30.09 39.03 -8.86
N ALA A 22 -31.33 38.61 -9.14
CA ALA A 22 -32.55 39.42 -9.07
C ALA A 22 -33.71 38.79 -9.85
N LYS A 23 -34.85 38.62 -9.18
CA LYS A 23 -36.13 39.31 -9.49
C LYS A 23 -37.32 38.58 -8.84
N ASP A 24 -37.82 39.22 -7.81
CA ASP A 24 -39.22 39.42 -7.45
C ASP A 24 -40.32 38.53 -8.08
N GLN A 25 -41.12 38.01 -7.14
CA GLN A 25 -42.59 37.95 -7.18
C GLN A 25 -43.27 36.92 -8.11
N TYR A 26 -43.58 35.75 -7.54
CA TYR A 26 -44.74 34.96 -7.97
C TYR A 26 -45.65 34.66 -6.76
N PRO A 27 -46.97 34.90 -6.83
CA PRO A 27 -47.88 34.67 -5.71
C PRO A 27 -48.15 33.18 -5.50
N ARG A 28 -47.84 32.69 -4.30
CA ARG A 28 -48.05 31.31 -3.84
C ARG A 28 -49.56 31.01 -3.68
N PRO A 29 -50.13 29.97 -4.32
CA PRO A 29 -51.45 29.46 -3.99
C PRO A 29 -51.40 28.79 -2.60
N LYS A 30 -52.18 29.29 -1.65
CA LYS A 30 -52.38 28.64 -0.34
C LYS A 30 -53.32 27.45 -0.51
N ILE A 31 -52.76 26.29 -0.87
CA ILE A 31 -53.46 25.02 -0.73
C ILE A 31 -53.10 24.48 0.66
N LEU A 32 -54.09 24.44 1.55
CA LEU A 32 -54.02 23.76 2.84
C LEU A 32 -53.79 22.26 2.57
N LEU A 33 -52.53 21.84 2.57
CA LEU A 33 -52.16 20.43 2.62
C LEU A 33 -52.20 19.98 4.09
N PRO A 34 -52.99 18.95 4.44
CA PRO A 34 -52.91 18.33 5.75
C PRO A 34 -51.48 17.89 6.04
N LYS A 35 -50.95 18.31 7.19
CA LYS A 35 -49.67 17.88 7.74
C LYS A 35 -49.75 16.38 8.04
N MET A 36 -49.48 15.54 7.05
CA MET A 36 -49.33 14.10 7.24
C MET A 36 -47.87 13.81 7.55
N MET A 37 -47.64 13.46 8.82
CA MET A 37 -46.58 12.61 9.38
C MET A 37 -45.33 12.37 8.50
N ASN A 38 -44.27 13.13 8.77
CA ASN A 38 -42.90 12.72 8.49
C ASN A 38 -42.28 12.31 9.83
N ALA A 39 -42.64 11.14 10.34
CA ALA A 39 -41.97 10.52 11.50
C ALA A 39 -41.12 9.29 11.08
N ASP A 40 -41.18 8.92 9.79
CA ASP A 40 -40.50 7.76 9.23
C ASP A 40 -39.20 8.13 8.51
N MET A 41 -38.93 9.43 8.31
CA MET A 41 -37.70 9.88 7.64
C MET A 41 -36.50 9.92 8.60
N ASP A 42 -36.71 10.15 9.91
CA ASP A 42 -35.64 10.19 10.92
C ASP A 42 -35.04 8.80 11.21
N ALA A 43 -35.81 7.73 11.05
CA ALA A 43 -35.33 6.36 11.28
C ALA A 43 -34.40 5.88 10.15
N VAL A 44 -34.74 6.21 8.90
CA VAL A 44 -33.93 5.87 7.72
C VAL A 44 -32.60 6.65 7.71
N ASP A 45 -32.61 7.91 8.15
CA ASP A 45 -31.38 8.72 8.27
C ASP A 45 -30.47 8.20 9.39
N ALA A 46 -31.04 7.68 10.48
CA ALA A 46 -30.29 7.07 11.57
C ALA A 46 -29.64 5.72 11.15
N GLU A 47 -30.35 4.87 10.40
CA GLU A 47 -29.79 3.61 9.89
C GLU A 47 -28.64 3.85 8.90
N ASN A 48 -28.81 4.81 7.97
CA ASN A 48 -27.75 5.19 7.02
C ASN A 48 -26.51 5.77 7.72
N GLN A 49 -26.72 6.52 8.81
CA GLN A 49 -25.62 7.05 9.62
C GLN A 49 -24.81 5.94 10.31
N VAL A 50 -25.49 4.93 10.85
CA VAL A 50 -24.82 3.76 11.47
C VAL A 50 -24.03 2.98 10.42
N GLU A 51 -24.60 2.75 9.23
CA GLU A 51 -23.89 2.09 8.13
C GLU A 51 -22.65 2.88 7.69
N LEU A 52 -22.75 4.22 7.62
CA LEU A 52 -21.63 5.08 7.28
C LEU A 52 -20.51 5.03 8.33
N GLU A 53 -20.87 4.98 9.60
CA GLU A 53 -19.92 4.83 10.71
C GLU A 53 -19.22 3.47 10.68
N GLU A 54 -19.95 2.39 10.43
CA GLU A 54 -19.37 1.05 10.28
C GLU A 54 -18.42 0.98 9.08
N LYS A 55 -18.83 1.54 7.94
CA LYS A 55 -17.98 1.65 6.75
C LYS A 55 -16.70 2.44 7.06
N THR A 56 -16.82 3.54 7.79
CA THR A 56 -15.66 4.35 8.20
C THR A 56 -14.72 3.58 9.12
N ARG A 57 -15.26 2.80 10.07
CA ARG A 57 -14.45 1.92 10.95
C ARG A 57 -13.71 0.85 10.16
N LEU A 58 -14.39 0.19 9.21
CA LEU A 58 -13.77 -0.82 8.36
C LEU A 58 -12.67 -0.22 7.47
N ILE A 59 -12.89 0.97 6.91
CA ILE A 59 -11.87 1.70 6.14
C ILE A 59 -10.63 1.94 7.00
N ASN A 60 -10.79 2.43 8.23
CA ASN A 60 -9.65 2.69 9.12
C ASN A 60 -8.89 1.39 9.46
N GLN A 61 -9.60 0.30 9.75
CA GLN A 61 -8.96 -0.99 10.00
C GLN A 61 -8.16 -1.48 8.78
N VAL A 62 -8.70 -1.33 7.57
CA VAL A 62 -7.99 -1.67 6.35
C VAL A 62 -6.73 -0.81 6.18
N LEU A 63 -6.81 0.50 6.45
CA LEU A 63 -5.67 1.41 6.35
C LEU A 63 -4.56 1.04 7.35
N GLU A 64 -4.91 0.72 8.60
CA GLU A 64 -3.94 0.27 9.61
C GLU A 64 -3.24 -1.03 9.21
N LEU A 65 -4.01 -1.99 8.68
CA LEU A 65 -3.46 -3.25 8.18
C LEU A 65 -2.55 -3.04 6.98
N GLN A 66 -2.92 -2.15 6.05
CA GLN A 66 -2.08 -1.80 4.91
C GLN A 66 -0.74 -1.20 5.34
N HIS A 67 -0.76 -0.26 6.29
CA HIS A 67 0.46 0.34 6.81
C HIS A 67 1.36 -0.71 7.49
N THR A 68 0.78 -1.57 8.32
CA THR A 68 1.52 -2.67 8.97
C THR A 68 2.14 -3.64 7.94
N LEU A 69 1.40 -3.93 6.87
CA LEU A 69 1.88 -4.81 5.80
C LEU A 69 3.01 -4.19 4.98
N GLU A 70 2.94 -2.90 4.71
CA GLU A 70 4.00 -2.14 4.06
C GLU A 70 5.28 -2.16 4.89
N ASP A 71 5.19 -1.84 6.19
CA ASP A 71 6.32 -1.89 7.12
C ASP A 71 6.97 -3.29 7.17
N LEU A 72 6.13 -4.34 7.25
CA LEU A 72 6.62 -5.71 7.23
C LEU A 72 7.32 -6.06 5.91
N SER A 73 6.78 -5.59 4.79
CA SER A 73 7.37 -5.83 3.46
C SER A 73 8.73 -5.17 3.33
N ALA A 74 8.87 -3.91 3.76
CA ALA A 74 10.15 -3.21 3.79
C ALA A 74 11.19 -3.93 4.67
N ARG A 75 10.76 -4.43 5.84
CA ARG A 75 11.64 -5.22 6.72
C ARG A 75 12.08 -6.53 6.08
N VAL A 76 11.18 -7.22 5.37
CA VAL A 76 11.51 -8.46 4.65
C VAL A 76 12.56 -8.18 3.56
N ASP A 77 12.43 -7.09 2.83
CA ASP A 77 13.39 -6.74 1.78
C ASP A 77 14.76 -6.36 2.36
N ALA A 78 14.80 -5.64 3.46
CA ALA A 78 16.05 -5.36 4.19
C ALA A 78 16.76 -6.66 4.66
N VAL A 79 16.01 -7.62 5.20
CA VAL A 79 16.56 -8.92 5.63
C VAL A 79 17.06 -9.73 4.44
N LYS A 80 16.37 -9.69 3.30
CA LYS A 80 16.82 -10.36 2.07
C LYS A 80 18.12 -9.76 1.56
N GLU A 81 18.25 -8.43 1.56
CA GLU A 81 19.45 -7.73 1.14
C GLU A 81 20.65 -8.10 2.02
N GLU A 82 20.48 -8.07 3.35
CA GLU A 82 21.52 -8.50 4.29
C GLU A 82 21.92 -9.96 4.08
N ASN A 83 20.93 -10.84 3.84
CA ASN A 83 21.20 -12.26 3.58
C ASN A 83 22.03 -12.46 2.30
N LEU A 84 21.74 -11.71 1.24
CA LEU A 84 22.52 -11.77 -0.01
C LEU A 84 23.96 -11.29 0.22
N LYS A 85 24.14 -10.21 0.98
CA LYS A 85 25.47 -9.71 1.34
C LYS A 85 26.27 -10.77 2.11
N LEU A 86 25.69 -11.38 3.15
CA LEU A 86 26.32 -12.43 3.93
C LEU A 86 26.66 -13.67 3.07
N LYS A 87 25.77 -14.07 2.15
CA LYS A 87 26.06 -15.16 1.21
C LYS A 87 27.26 -14.85 0.33
N SER A 88 27.35 -13.62 -0.18
CA SER A 88 28.48 -13.20 -1.03
C SER A 88 29.80 -13.19 -0.25
N GLU A 89 29.80 -12.72 1.00
CA GLU A 89 30.98 -12.73 1.86
C GLU A 89 31.41 -14.16 2.20
N ASN A 90 30.46 -15.00 2.60
CA ASN A 90 30.72 -16.42 2.88
C ASN A 90 31.26 -17.17 1.66
N GLN A 91 30.82 -16.83 0.45
CA GLN A 91 31.36 -17.41 -0.77
C GLN A 91 32.84 -17.04 -0.95
N VAL A 92 33.20 -15.77 -0.76
CA VAL A 92 34.59 -15.31 -0.86
C VAL A 92 35.46 -15.97 0.21
N LEU A 93 34.99 -16.02 1.46
CA LEU A 93 35.70 -16.69 2.56
C LEU A 93 35.85 -18.20 2.31
N GLY A 94 34.80 -18.85 1.80
CA GLY A 94 34.84 -20.27 1.45
C GLY A 94 35.92 -20.56 0.40
N GLN A 95 35.98 -19.76 -0.67
CA GLN A 95 37.02 -19.89 -1.69
C GLN A 95 38.42 -19.66 -1.12
N TYR A 96 38.58 -18.68 -0.22
CA TYR A 96 39.87 -18.43 0.42
C TYR A 96 40.34 -19.64 1.23
N ILE A 97 39.44 -20.27 1.99
CA ILE A 97 39.73 -21.48 2.76
C ILE A 97 40.09 -22.65 1.82
N GLU A 98 39.32 -22.88 0.76
CA GLU A 98 39.60 -23.91 -0.25
C GLU A 98 40.98 -23.72 -0.90
N ASN A 99 41.35 -22.48 -1.22
CA ASN A 99 42.66 -22.17 -1.80
C ASN A 99 43.79 -22.47 -0.82
N LEU A 100 43.61 -22.19 0.48
CA LEU A 100 44.60 -22.52 1.49
C LEU A 100 44.72 -24.03 1.71
N MET A 101 43.60 -24.75 1.74
CA MET A 101 43.59 -26.20 1.89
C MET A 101 44.23 -26.90 0.69
N SER A 102 43.98 -26.43 -0.54
CA SER A 102 44.56 -27.02 -1.76
C SER A 102 46.05 -26.68 -1.95
N ALA A 103 46.49 -25.47 -1.55
CA ALA A 103 47.89 -25.05 -1.66
C ALA A 103 48.79 -25.66 -0.56
N SER A 104 48.20 -26.05 0.58
CA SER A 104 48.94 -26.66 1.67
C SER A 104 49.06 -28.17 1.50
N SER A 105 50.30 -28.66 1.39
CA SER A 105 50.61 -30.09 1.28
C SER A 105 50.12 -30.93 2.47
N VAL A 106 49.84 -30.30 3.62
CA VAL A 106 49.34 -30.96 4.85
C VAL A 106 47.88 -31.38 4.72
N PHE A 107 47.10 -30.72 3.87
CA PHE A 107 45.67 -30.99 3.67
C PHE A 107 45.37 -31.75 2.38
N GLN A 108 46.39 -32.23 1.66
CA GLN A 108 46.16 -33.12 0.53
C GLN A 108 45.50 -34.40 1.04
N THR A 109 44.27 -34.67 0.62
CA THR A 109 43.65 -35.97 0.76
C THR A 109 44.61 -36.98 0.16
N THR A 110 45.08 -37.93 0.95
CA THR A 110 45.78 -39.09 0.40
C THR A 110 44.73 -39.89 -0.37
N ASP A 111 44.48 -39.51 -1.62
CA ASP A 111 43.83 -40.35 -2.59
C ASP A 111 44.73 -41.57 -2.77
N THR A 112 44.54 -42.57 -1.92
CA THR A 112 45.06 -43.91 -2.13
C THR A 112 44.36 -44.43 -3.36
N LYS A 113 44.97 -44.17 -4.52
CA LYS A 113 44.58 -44.64 -5.86
C LYS A 113 43.82 -45.96 -5.79
N SER A 114 42.51 -45.90 -5.98
CA SER A 114 41.73 -47.03 -6.50
C SER A 114 42.22 -47.32 -7.92
N LYS A 115 43.31 -48.09 -8.00
CA LYS A 115 43.85 -48.64 -9.25
C LYS A 115 44.14 -50.10 -8.99
N ARG A 116 43.14 -50.96 -9.15
CA ARG A 116 43.38 -52.38 -9.48
C ARG A 116 42.68 -52.68 -10.80
N LYS A 117 43.50 -53.16 -11.71
CA LYS A 117 43.17 -53.79 -12.99
C LYS A 117 42.26 -54.98 -12.80
#